data_AF-A0A8T3ZVQ2-F1
#
_entry.id   AF-A0A8T3ZVQ2-F1
#
_cell.length_a   1.000
_cell.length_b   1.000
_cell.length_c   1.000
_cell.angle_alpha   90.00
_cell.angle_beta   90.00
_cell.angle_gamma   90.00
#
_symmetry.space_group_name_H-M   'P 1'
#
loop_
_entity.id
_entity.type
_entity.pdbx_description
1 polymer ?
#
loop_
_entity_poly.entity_id
_entity_poly.type
_entity_poly.pdbx_seq_one_letter_code
_entity_poly.pdbx_strand_id
1 'polypeptide(L)'
;MGKRFAARLFLLAFLLAMPLAFAQVTPSPNPATVQITNSLCQVVSLVRYVAGAIAILAFAILGIQFMTVGSNPMAREDIKTKMGYIAIGMFLILISNYIVAIFLPQAASCPFP
;
A
#
# COMPACT_ATOMS: atom_id res chain seq x y z
N MET A 1 -13.28 -22.87 -5.65
CA MET A 1 -12.36 -22.22 -6.62
C MET A 1 -12.51 -20.69 -6.74
N GLY A 2 -13.65 -20.06 -6.40
CA GLY A 2 -13.90 -18.63 -6.71
C GLY A 2 -13.19 -17.56 -5.86
N LYS A 3 -12.81 -17.81 -4.60
CA LYS A 3 -12.30 -16.74 -3.70
C LYS A 3 -10.93 -16.18 -4.12
N ARG A 4 -10.06 -17.00 -4.71
CA ARG A 4 -8.74 -16.57 -5.20
C ARG A 4 -8.82 -15.78 -6.51
N PHE A 5 -9.88 -15.98 -7.29
CA PHE A 5 -10.10 -15.27 -8.54
C PHE A 5 -10.71 -13.88 -8.28
N ALA A 6 -11.68 -13.78 -7.36
CA ALA A 6 -12.24 -12.51 -6.92
C ALA A 6 -11.17 -11.58 -6.30
N ALA A 7 -10.26 -12.13 -5.50
CA ALA A 7 -9.14 -11.36 -4.92
C ALA A 7 -8.19 -10.81 -6.00
N ARG A 8 -7.88 -11.61 -7.04
CA ARG A 8 -7.03 -11.16 -8.16
C ARG A 8 -7.72 -10.11 -9.02
N LEU A 9 -9.02 -10.25 -9.26
CA LEU A 9 -9.81 -9.28 -10.02
C LEU A 9 -9.91 -7.93 -9.28
N PHE A 10 -10.13 -7.97 -7.96
CA PHE A 10 -10.19 -6.76 -7.14
C PHE A 10 -8.82 -6.06 -7.05
N LEU A 11 -7.73 -6.83 -6.94
CA LEU A 11 -6.38 -6.29 -6.92
C LEU A 11 -5.98 -5.67 -8.26
N LEU A 12 -6.39 -6.26 -9.39
CA LEU A 12 -6.21 -5.69 -10.74
C LEU A 12 -7.02 -4.41 -10.95
N ALA A 13 -8.28 -4.39 -10.51
CA ALA A 13 -9.14 -3.22 -10.59
C ALA A 13 -8.57 -2.06 -9.76
N PHE A 14 -8.05 -2.36 -8.56
CA PHE A 14 -7.40 -1.36 -7.71
C PHE A 14 -6.10 -0.83 -8.33
N LEU A 15 -5.29 -1.70 -8.95
CA LEU A 15 -4.06 -1.31 -9.65
C LEU A 15 -4.30 -0.43 -10.87
N LEU A 16 -5.40 -0.67 -11.60
CA LEU A 16 -5.81 0.15 -12.75
C LEU A 16 -6.44 1.49 -12.35
N ALA A 17 -7.10 1.55 -11.19
CA ALA A 17 -7.69 2.78 -10.68
C ALA A 17 -6.64 3.75 -10.08
N MET A 18 -5.54 3.22 -9.56
CA MET A 18 -4.49 3.99 -8.89
C MET A 18 -3.85 5.11 -9.75
N PRO A 19 -3.44 4.88 -11.02
CA PRO A 19 -2.79 5.93 -11.82
C PRO A 19 -3.72 7.11 -12.17
N LEU A 20 -5.04 6.91 -12.19
CA LEU A 20 -6.00 7.98 -12.44
C LEU A 20 -6.05 9.00 -11.29
N ALA A 21 -5.69 8.60 -10.07
CA ALA A 21 -5.67 9.51 -8.92
C ALA A 21 -4.46 10.46 -8.91
N PHE A 22 -3.42 10.20 -9.72
CA PHE A 22 -2.18 10.99 -9.72
C PHE A 22 -2.05 11.97 -10.90
N ALA A 23 -2.99 11.99 -11.85
CA ALA A 23 -2.82 12.75 -13.09
C ALA A 23 -2.94 14.29 -12.96
N GLN A 24 -3.21 14.87 -11.78
CA GLN A 24 -3.69 16.26 -11.70
C GLN A 24 -2.99 17.16 -10.66
N VAL A 25 -1.69 16.97 -10.42
CA VAL A 25 -0.94 17.86 -9.51
C VAL A 25 0.02 18.74 -10.28
N THR A 26 -0.48 19.83 -10.86
CA THR A 26 0.37 20.96 -11.28
C THR A 26 0.25 22.07 -10.24
N PRO A 27 1.36 22.53 -9.64
CA PRO A 27 1.33 23.65 -8.71
C PRO A 27 1.10 24.95 -9.50
N SER A 28 -0.14 25.47 -9.46
CA SER A 28 -0.49 26.80 -9.97
C SER A 28 -0.74 27.76 -8.79
N PRO A 29 -0.36 29.05 -8.88
CA PRO A 29 -0.43 30.01 -7.77
C PRO A 29 -1.84 30.60 -7.57
N ASN A 30 -2.87 30.01 -8.18
CA ASN A 30 -4.25 30.50 -8.05
C ASN A 30 -4.94 29.97 -6.77
N PRO A 31 -5.84 30.74 -6.15
CA PRO A 31 -6.60 30.27 -4.99
C PRO A 31 -7.50 29.06 -5.28
N ALA A 32 -7.81 28.80 -6.55
CA ALA A 32 -8.52 27.61 -7.00
C ALA A 32 -7.68 26.32 -6.87
N THR A 33 -6.35 26.38 -6.97
CA THR A 33 -5.48 25.21 -6.88
C THR A 33 -5.30 24.71 -5.44
N VAL A 34 -5.54 25.56 -4.45
CA VAL A 34 -5.44 25.21 -3.01
C VAL A 34 -6.56 24.25 -2.59
N GLN A 35 -7.73 24.31 -3.23
CA GLN A 35 -8.82 23.35 -2.96
C GLN A 35 -8.55 21.98 -3.58
N ILE A 36 -7.83 21.94 -4.71
CA ILE A 36 -7.51 20.70 -5.42
C ILE A 36 -6.43 19.94 -4.66
N THR A 37 -5.38 20.62 -4.17
CA THR A 37 -4.34 20.01 -3.35
C THR A 37 -4.90 19.42 -2.04
N ASN A 38 -5.88 20.09 -1.42
CA ASN A 38 -6.52 19.58 -0.20
C ASN A 38 -7.34 18.30 -0.46
N SER A 39 -8.04 18.24 -1.60
CA SER A 39 -8.82 17.06 -1.99
C SER A 39 -7.93 15.84 -2.27
N LEU A 40 -6.80 16.05 -2.94
CA LEU A 40 -5.81 15.00 -3.20
C LEU A 40 -5.16 14.48 -1.91
N CYS A 41 -4.93 15.38 -0.95
CA CYS A 41 -4.40 15.04 0.38
C CYS A 41 -5.27 14.00 1.09
N GLN A 42 -6.58 14.20 1.04
CA GLN A 42 -7.56 13.34 1.68
C GLN A 42 -7.62 11.95 1.02
N VAL A 43 -7.55 11.89 -0.31
CA VAL A 43 -7.53 10.62 -1.06
C VAL A 43 -6.25 9.83 -0.77
N VAL A 44 -5.08 10.49 -0.76
CA VAL A 44 -3.80 9.84 -0.46
C VAL A 44 -3.77 9.30 0.97
N SER A 45 -4.29 10.05 1.95
CA SER A 45 -4.40 9.59 3.34
C SER A 45 -5.28 8.35 3.47
N LEU A 46 -6.42 8.32 2.78
CA LEU A 46 -7.34 7.18 2.79
C LEU A 46 -6.71 5.92 2.17
N VAL A 47 -6.01 6.06 1.05
CA VAL A 47 -5.29 4.94 0.41
C VAL A 47 -4.18 4.41 1.33
N ARG A 48 -3.44 5.29 2.01
CA ARG A 48 -2.40 4.87 2.96
C ARG A 48 -2.97 4.10 4.16
N TYR A 49 -4.10 4.53 4.71
CA TYR A 49 -4.79 3.81 5.78
C TYR A 49 -5.21 2.40 5.35
N VAL A 50 -5.80 2.27 4.17
CA VAL A 50 -6.24 0.98 3.62
C VAL A 50 -5.03 0.08 3.32
N ALA A 51 -3.97 0.62 2.71
CA ALA A 51 -2.75 -0.12 2.41
C ALA A 51 -2.06 -0.62 3.69
N GLY A 52 -1.97 0.21 4.72
CA GLY A 52 -1.41 -0.16 6.03
C GLY A 52 -2.23 -1.26 6.72
N ALA A 53 -3.56 -1.15 6.73
CA ALA A 53 -4.45 -2.16 7.31
C ALA A 53 -4.30 -3.52 6.61
N ILE A 54 -4.24 -3.53 5.27
CA ILE A 54 -4.05 -4.76 4.49
C ILE A 54 -2.67 -5.37 4.78
N ALA A 55 -1.62 -4.56 4.89
CA ALA A 55 -0.28 -5.03 5.20
C ALA A 55 -0.21 -5.73 6.57
N ILE A 56 -0.81 -5.13 7.60
CA ILE A 56 -0.85 -5.71 8.96
C ILE A 56 -1.63 -7.02 8.96
N LEU A 57 -2.80 -7.07 8.31
CA LEU A 57 -3.61 -8.29 8.20
C LEU A 57 -2.87 -9.41 7.47
N ALA A 58 -2.22 -9.09 6.35
CA ALA A 58 -1.44 -10.06 5.59
C ALA A 58 -0.27 -10.60 6.42
N PHE A 59 0.44 -9.73 7.15
CA PHE A 59 1.52 -10.13 8.04
C PHE A 59 1.04 -11.05 9.17
N ALA A 60 -0.10 -10.73 9.80
CA ALA A 60 -0.68 -11.54 10.86
C ALA A 60 -1.09 -12.95 10.36
N ILE A 61 -1.74 -13.03 9.20
CA ILE A 61 -2.17 -14.31 8.61
C ILE A 61 -0.96 -15.20 8.32
N LEU A 62 0.10 -14.67 7.70
CA LEU A 62 1.30 -15.46 7.43
C LEU A 62 2.09 -15.81 8.69
N GLY A 63 2.10 -14.93 9.69
CA GLY A 63 2.72 -15.22 10.98
C GLY A 63 2.08 -16.43 11.66
N ILE A 64 0.74 -16.47 11.70
CA ILE A 64 -0.01 -17.62 12.23
C ILE A 64 0.25 -18.86 11.37
N GLN A 65 0.25 -18.70 10.04
CA GLN A 65 0.49 -19.82 9.13
C GLN A 65 1.90 -20.41 9.32
N PHE A 66 2.91 -19.58 9.54
CA PHE A 66 4.28 -20.03 9.83
C PHE A 66 4.36 -20.86 11.12
N MET A 67 3.63 -20.45 12.16
CA MET A 67 3.60 -21.20 13.44
C MET A 67 2.88 -22.55 13.32
N THR A 68 1.86 -22.67 12.47
CA THR A 68 1.05 -23.91 12.36
C THR A 68 1.68 -25.03 11.52
N VAL A 69 2.70 -24.74 10.69
CA VAL A 69 3.31 -25.74 9.77
C VAL A 69 4.40 -26.60 10.44
N GLY A 70 4.17 -26.96 11.70
CA GLY A 70 5.13 -27.66 12.56
C GLY A 70 5.77 -28.92 11.99
N SER A 71 5.06 -29.69 11.14
CA SER A 71 5.43 -31.06 10.77
C SER A 71 5.87 -31.32 9.32
N ASN A 72 5.66 -30.39 8.38
CA ASN A 72 5.97 -30.62 6.95
C ASN A 72 7.13 -29.72 6.48
N PRO A 73 8.33 -30.27 6.19
CA PRO A 73 9.50 -29.47 5.83
C PRO A 73 9.30 -28.71 4.51
N MET A 74 8.63 -29.33 3.52
CA MET A 74 8.34 -28.69 2.23
C MET A 74 7.40 -27.47 2.38
N ALA A 75 6.46 -27.52 3.31
CA ALA A 75 5.56 -26.41 3.58
C ALA A 75 6.22 -25.29 4.40
N ARG A 76 7.29 -25.59 5.17
CA ARG A 76 8.08 -24.57 5.87
C ARG A 76 8.90 -23.70 4.91
N GLU A 77 9.47 -24.29 3.86
CA GLU A 77 10.26 -23.54 2.87
C GLU A 77 9.38 -22.60 2.03
N ASP A 78 8.20 -23.04 1.64
CA ASP A 78 7.24 -22.21 0.91
C ASP A 78 6.75 -21.02 1.76
N ILE A 79 6.53 -21.23 3.07
CA ILE A 79 6.14 -20.14 3.98
C ILE A 79 7.29 -19.18 4.26
N LYS A 80 8.54 -19.67 4.40
CA LYS A 80 9.71 -18.77 4.55
C LYS A 80 9.84 -17.82 3.36
N THR A 81 9.70 -18.34 2.14
CA THR A 81 9.75 -17.53 0.92
C THR A 81 8.62 -16.49 0.90
N LYS A 82 7.39 -16.89 1.27
CA LYS A 82 6.24 -15.96 1.37
C LYS A 82 6.39 -14.90 2.46
N MET A 83 6.93 -15.27 3.62
CA MET A 83 7.29 -14.30 4.66
C MET A 83 8.31 -13.30 4.15
N GLY A 84 9.31 -13.73 3.37
CA GLY A 84 10.27 -12.84 2.72
C GLY A 84 9.59 -11.79 1.85
N TYR A 85 8.67 -12.20 0.97
CA TYR A 85 7.92 -11.26 0.13
C TYR A 85 7.09 -10.25 0.93
N ILE A 86 6.45 -10.67 2.02
CA ILE A 86 5.67 -9.76 2.86
C ILE A 86 6.56 -8.81 3.66
N ALA A 87 7.69 -9.29 4.17
CA ALA A 87 8.67 -8.44 4.85
C ALA A 87 9.16 -7.33 3.92
N ILE A 88 9.45 -7.66 2.66
CA ILE A 88 9.83 -6.67 1.63
C ILE A 88 8.68 -5.69 1.37
N GLY A 89 7.45 -6.17 1.25
CA GLY A 89 6.26 -5.32 1.07
C GLY A 89 6.06 -4.33 2.22
N MET A 90 6.25 -4.77 3.46
CA MET A 90 6.19 -3.90 4.64
C MET A 90 7.32 -2.86 4.63
N PHE A 91 8.52 -3.27 4.21
CA PHE A 91 9.67 -2.37 4.10
C PHE A 91 9.45 -1.28 3.05
N LEU A 92 8.81 -1.62 1.92
CA LEU A 92 8.46 -0.65 0.87
C LEU A 92 7.50 0.43 1.35
N ILE A 93 6.54 0.10 2.22
CA ILE A 93 5.61 1.09 2.77
C ILE A 93 6.34 2.12 3.64
N LEU A 94 7.31 1.68 4.45
CA LEU A 94 8.13 2.56 5.28
C LEU A 94 9.02 3.47 4.42
N ILE A 95 9.67 2.91 3.40
CA ILE A 95 10.53 3.65 2.48
C ILE A 95 9.72 4.62 1.62
N SER A 96 8.47 4.29 1.28
CA SER A 96 7.60 5.12 0.45
C SER A 96 7.46 6.54 0.99
N ASN A 97 7.38 6.71 2.31
CA ASN A 97 7.31 8.05 2.91
C ASN A 97 8.59 8.86 2.63
N TYR A 98 9.74 8.21 2.80
CA TYR A 98 11.04 8.83 2.59
C TYR A 98 11.25 9.23 1.12
N ILE A 99 10.86 8.37 0.19
CA ILE A 99 10.96 8.64 -1.25
C ILE A 99 10.01 9.79 -1.65
N VAL A 100 8.76 9.77 -1.20
CA VAL A 100 7.79 10.83 -1.54
C VAL A 100 8.24 12.18 -1.01
N ALA A 101 8.81 12.25 0.20
CA ALA A 101 9.34 13.48 0.77
C ALA A 101 10.51 14.08 -0.04
N ILE A 102 11.33 13.23 -0.68
CA ILE A 102 12.47 13.67 -1.49
C ILE A 102 12.03 14.19 -2.87
N PHE A 103 11.07 13.53 -3.52
CA PHE A 103 10.68 13.87 -4.90
C PHE A 103 9.53 14.87 -4.98
N LEU A 104 8.71 15.02 -3.94
CA LEU A 104 7.57 15.93 -3.92
C LEU A 104 7.56 16.77 -2.62
N PRO A 105 8.30 17.90 -2.57
CA PRO A 105 8.35 18.75 -1.38
C PRO A 105 6.97 19.35 -1.02
N GLN A 106 6.09 19.50 -2.00
CA GLN A 106 4.71 19.96 -1.85
C GLN A 106 3.73 18.88 -1.35
N ALA A 107 4.12 17.61 -1.30
CA ALA A 107 3.35 16.55 -0.64
C ALA A 107 3.63 16.46 0.87
N ALA A 108 4.67 17.16 1.36
CA ALA A 108 5.00 17.25 2.78
C ALA A 108 4.14 18.26 3.55
N SER A 109 3.42 19.15 2.84
CA SER A 109 2.44 20.08 3.46
C SER A 109 1.12 19.40 3.80
N CYS A 110 0.90 18.18 3.30
CA CYS A 110 -0.17 17.31 3.74
C CYS A 110 0.20 16.73 5.11
N PRO A 111 -0.46 17.16 6.19
CA PRO A 111 -0.17 16.64 7.51
C PRO A 111 -0.43 15.13 7.50
N PHE A 112 0.65 14.39 7.68
CA PHE A 112 0.56 13.06 8.27
C PHE A 112 0.02 13.24 9.69
N PRO A 113 -1.03 12.51 10.11
CA PRO A 113 -1.09 12.14 11.51
C PRO A 113 0.10 11.24 11.88
#